data_AF-A0A0K8T5R8-F1
#
_entry.id   AF-A0A0K8T5R8-F1
#
_cell.length_a   1.000
_cell.length_b   1.000
_cell.length_c   1.000
_cell.angle_alpha   90.00
_cell.angle_beta   90.00
_cell.angle_gamma   90.00
#
_symmetry.space_group_name_H-M   'P 1'
#
loop_
_entity.id
_entity.type
_entity.pdbx_description
1 polymer ?
#
loop_
_entity_poly.entity_id
_entity_poly.type
_entity_poly.pdbx_seq_one_letter_code
_entity_poly.pdbx_strand_id
1 'polypeptide(L)'
;SLCMKLDGVTADNPQDVANLFASYFSSVFEPTATSPPTYPTLDVVSIGALSFSEEEVRRELDSLDPRKGTGPDGVPPLLLRNCSHLLSPPLTAIFNASLATGHFPDEWKLSFVTP
;
A
#
# COMPACT_ATOMS: atom_id res chain seq x y z
N SER A 1 13.13 -17.00 17.72
CA SER A 1 11.79 -17.36 18.21
C SER A 1 11.13 -16.10 18.74
N LEU A 2 9.90 -15.82 18.33
CA LEU A 2 9.12 -14.67 18.77
C LEU A 2 8.62 -14.95 20.21
N CYS A 3 9.00 -14.11 21.16
CA CYS A 3 8.61 -14.25 22.57
C CYS A 3 7.95 -12.95 23.01
N MET A 4 6.69 -13.03 23.46
CA MET A 4 5.91 -11.88 23.93
C MET A 4 5.71 -11.98 25.44
N LYS A 5 5.83 -10.85 26.13
CA LYS A 5 5.59 -10.75 27.57
C LYS A 5 4.60 -9.64 27.87
N LEU A 6 3.56 -9.97 28.63
CA LEU A 6 2.55 -9.03 29.10
C LEU A 6 2.16 -9.39 30.53
N ASP A 7 2.22 -8.42 31.45
CA ASP A 7 1.83 -8.58 32.86
C ASP A 7 2.41 -9.84 33.56
N GLY A 8 3.65 -10.20 33.22
CA GLY A 8 4.35 -11.36 33.76
C GLY A 8 4.05 -12.69 33.06
N VAL A 9 3.09 -12.74 32.15
CA VAL A 9 2.83 -13.90 31.27
C VAL A 9 3.79 -13.86 30.09
N THR A 10 4.41 -14.99 29.78
CA THR A 10 5.32 -15.15 28.63
C THR A 10 4.74 -16.15 27.64
N ALA A 11 4.69 -15.78 26.36
CA ALA A 11 4.29 -16.64 25.26
C ALA A 11 5.45 -16.77 24.26
N ASP A 12 5.76 -18.00 23.84
CA ASP A 12 6.89 -18.31 22.96
C ASP A 12 6.52 -19.15 21.72
N ASN A 13 5.23 -19.44 21.54
CA ASN A 13 4.67 -20.01 20.32
C ASN A 13 3.70 -19.02 19.63
N PRO A 14 3.50 -19.13 18.31
CA PRO A 14 2.75 -18.13 17.53
C PRO A 14 1.31 -17.92 17.97
N GLN A 15 0.62 -18.99 18.39
CA GLN A 15 -0.78 -18.91 18.80
C GLN A 15 -0.92 -18.15 20.12
N ASP A 16 -0.08 -18.46 21.10
CA ASP A 16 -0.12 -17.79 22.39
C ASP A 16 0.34 -16.34 22.28
N VAL A 17 1.31 -16.04 21.41
CA VAL A 17 1.71 -14.65 21.11
C VAL A 17 0.54 -13.87 20.50
N ALA A 18 -0.19 -14.45 19.54
CA ALA A 18 -1.36 -13.81 18.94
C ALA A 18 -2.48 -13.58 19.96
N ASN A 19 -2.72 -14.54 20.85
CA ASN A 19 -3.72 -14.43 21.92
C ASN A 19 -3.33 -13.35 22.95
N LEU A 20 -2.06 -13.30 23.37
CA LEU A 20 -1.56 -12.29 24.31
C LEU A 20 -1.69 -10.88 23.73
N PHE A 21 -1.38 -10.75 22.44
CA PHE A 21 -1.55 -9.52 21.67
C PHE A 21 -3.01 -9.09 21.60
N ALA A 22 -3.92 -10.00 21.23
CA ALA A 22 -5.35 -9.72 21.16
C ALA A 22 -5.91 -9.31 22.53
N SER A 23 -5.48 -9.98 23.61
CA SER A 23 -5.87 -9.66 24.98
C SER A 23 -5.45 -8.25 25.38
N TYR A 24 -4.21 -7.86 25.10
CA TYR A 24 -3.73 -6.50 25.37
C TYR A 24 -4.54 -5.46 24.60
N PHE A 25 -4.73 -5.67 23.30
CA PHE A 25 -5.47 -4.73 22.46
C PHE A 25 -6.91 -4.56 22.91
N SER A 26 -7.54 -5.66 23.36
CA SER A 26 -8.89 -5.61 23.89
C SER A 26 -8.99 -4.85 25.22
N SER A 27 -7.96 -4.93 26.08
CA SER A 27 -8.00 -4.29 27.40
C SER A 27 -7.79 -2.77 27.33
N VAL A 28 -7.05 -2.29 26.33
CA VAL A 28 -6.83 -0.86 26.08
C VAL A 28 -7.86 -0.24 25.13
N PHE A 29 -8.77 -1.05 24.58
CA PHE A 29 -9.81 -0.57 23.69
C PHE A 29 -10.92 0.10 24.51
N GLU A 30 -11.02 1.42 24.41
CA GLU A 30 -12.19 2.16 24.91
C GLU A 30 -13.29 2.11 23.84
N PRO A 31 -14.46 1.52 24.12
CA PRO A 31 -15.59 1.55 23.19
C PRO A 31 -16.19 2.96 23.18
N THR A 32 -15.61 3.85 22.38
CA THR A 32 -16.13 5.21 22.20
C THR A 32 -17.01 5.29 20.96
N ALA A 33 -18.24 5.76 21.21
CA ALA A 33 -19.31 6.17 20.30
C ALA A 33 -20.13 5.06 19.60
N THR A 34 -21.37 4.89 20.08
CA THR A 34 -22.50 4.17 19.44
C THR A 34 -22.98 4.81 18.13
N SER A 35 -22.38 5.93 17.73
CA SER A 35 -22.63 6.61 16.46
C SER A 35 -21.34 6.65 15.66
N PRO A 36 -21.35 6.32 14.35
CA PRO A 36 -20.18 6.51 13.51
C PRO A 36 -19.72 7.97 13.62
N PRO A 37 -18.41 8.23 13.77
CA PRO A 37 -17.88 9.58 13.75
C PRO A 37 -18.41 10.34 12.53
N THR A 38 -19.02 11.50 12.77
CA THR A 38 -19.44 12.39 11.68
C THR A 38 -18.19 13.01 11.08
N TYR A 39 -17.77 12.50 9.92
CA TYR A 39 -16.70 13.12 9.16
C TYR A 39 -17.24 14.34 8.42
N PRO A 40 -16.52 15.47 8.39
CA PRO A 40 -16.86 16.54 7.46
C PRO A 40 -16.89 15.93 6.06
N THR A 41 -17.95 16.21 5.31
CA THR A 41 -17.98 15.96 3.88
C THR A 41 -16.91 16.86 3.26
N LEU A 42 -15.69 16.33 3.12
CA LEU A 42 -14.70 16.93 2.25
C LEU A 42 -15.34 17.04 0.87
N ASP A 43 -15.12 18.16 0.17
CA ASP A 43 -15.42 18.25 -1.26
C ASP A 43 -14.92 16.96 -1.90
N VAL A 44 -15.85 16.18 -2.45
CA VAL A 44 -15.55 14.82 -2.90
C VAL A 44 -14.55 14.95 -4.03
N VAL A 45 -13.26 14.77 -3.72
CA VAL A 45 -12.21 14.73 -4.71
C VAL A 45 -12.45 13.47 -5.53
N SER A 46 -12.99 13.65 -6.73
CA SER A 46 -13.14 12.57 -7.67
C SER A 46 -11.75 12.16 -8.15
N ILE A 47 -11.36 10.93 -7.81
CA ILE A 47 -10.10 10.33 -8.29
C ILE A 47 -10.04 10.37 -9.83
N GLY A 48 -11.19 10.26 -10.52
CA GLY A 48 -11.26 10.34 -11.97
C GLY A 48 -11.03 11.73 -12.56
N ALA A 49 -10.99 12.79 -11.74
CA ALA A 49 -10.59 14.12 -12.17
C ALA A 49 -9.07 14.34 -12.08
N LEU A 50 -8.33 13.41 -11.48
CA LEU A 50 -6.88 13.47 -11.41
C LEU A 50 -6.26 13.01 -12.73
N SER A 51 -5.12 13.59 -13.06
CA SER A 51 -4.31 13.14 -14.19
C SER A 51 -2.84 13.37 -13.88
N PHE A 52 -2.00 12.53 -14.47
CA PHE A 52 -0.55 12.66 -14.47
C PHE A 52 -0.08 13.14 -15.84
N SER A 53 0.94 13.98 -15.83
CA SER A 53 1.74 14.31 -17.01
C SER A 53 2.84 13.28 -17.23
N GLU A 54 3.30 13.15 -18.47
CA GLU A 54 4.40 12.24 -18.81
C GLU A 54 5.70 12.57 -18.06
N GLU A 55 5.94 13.86 -17.78
CA GLU A 55 7.11 14.32 -17.05
C GLU A 55 7.05 13.92 -15.56
N GLU A 56 5.86 13.95 -14.95
CA GLU A 56 5.66 13.45 -13.58
C GLU A 56 5.93 11.95 -13.53
N VAL A 57 5.33 11.18 -14.44
CA VAL A 57 5.56 9.74 -14.52
C VAL A 57 7.04 9.44 -14.75
N ARG A 58 7.70 10.14 -15.67
CA ARG A 58 9.14 9.96 -15.94
C ARG A 58 9.99 10.21 -14.71
N ARG A 59 9.74 11.32 -14.00
CA ARG A 59 10.46 11.67 -12.78
C ARG A 59 10.31 10.58 -11.71
N GLU A 60 9.12 10.00 -11.57
CA GLU A 60 8.91 8.91 -10.61
C GLU A 60 9.58 7.60 -11.05
N LEU A 61 9.61 7.29 -12.35
CA LEU A 61 10.39 6.15 -12.84
C LEU A 61 11.90 6.34 -12.62
N ASP A 62 12.41 7.56 -12.81
CA ASP A 62 13.81 7.92 -12.59
C ASP A 62 14.20 7.85 -11.09
N SER A 63 13.24 8.04 -10.18
CA SER A 63 13.44 8.03 -8.72
C SER A 63 13.46 6.63 -8.11
N LEU A 64 13.07 5.59 -8.86
CA LEU A 64 13.05 4.21 -8.38
C LEU A 64 14.43 3.74 -7.89
N ASP A 65 14.45 3.01 -6.76
CA ASP A 65 15.66 2.33 -6.29
C ASP A 65 15.87 1.03 -7.11
N PRO A 66 16.89 0.98 -7.98
CA PRO A 66 17.12 -0.17 -8.86
C PRO A 66 17.52 -1.45 -8.12
N ARG A 67 17.88 -1.34 -6.82
CA ARG A 67 18.30 -2.48 -6.00
C ARG A 67 17.12 -3.23 -5.37
N LYS A 68 15.91 -2.66 -5.44
CA LYS A 68 14.71 -3.32 -4.93
C LYS A 68 14.38 -4.57 -5.75
N GLY A 69 13.80 -5.55 -5.07
CA GLY A 69 13.28 -6.75 -5.71
C GLY A 69 12.19 -6.43 -6.72
N THR A 70 11.99 -7.36 -7.64
CA THR A 70 10.88 -7.32 -8.60
C THR A 70 9.56 -7.57 -7.87
N GLY A 71 8.50 -6.86 -8.26
CA GLY A 71 7.16 -7.07 -7.71
C GLY A 71 6.50 -8.35 -8.23
N PRO A 72 5.26 -8.64 -7.82
CA PRO A 72 4.48 -9.74 -8.38
C PRO A 72 4.23 -9.62 -9.89
N ASP A 73 4.39 -8.41 -10.44
CA ASP A 73 4.31 -8.09 -11.87
C ASP A 73 5.49 -8.62 -12.71
N GLY A 74 6.57 -9.07 -12.07
CA GLY A 74 7.75 -9.57 -12.78
C GLY A 74 8.61 -8.48 -13.43
N VAL A 75 8.31 -7.19 -13.20
CA VAL A 75 9.03 -6.06 -13.81
C VAL A 75 10.09 -5.50 -12.86
N PRO A 76 11.40 -5.57 -13.19
CA PRO A 76 12.45 -5.05 -12.33
C PRO A 76 12.44 -3.51 -12.27
N PRO A 77 12.60 -2.88 -11.09
CA PRO A 77 12.72 -1.43 -10.95
C PRO A 77 13.86 -0.83 -11.78
N LEU A 78 14.95 -1.59 -11.95
CA LEU A 78 16.08 -1.20 -12.81
C LEU A 78 15.66 -1.01 -14.27
N LEU A 79 14.77 -1.87 -14.79
CA LEU A 79 14.28 -1.76 -16.16
C LEU A 79 13.40 -0.52 -16.32
N LEU A 80 12.47 -0.31 -15.38
CA LEU A 80 11.59 0.86 -15.36
C LEU A 80 12.37 2.16 -15.36
N ARG A 81 13.43 2.23 -14.53
CA ARG A 81 14.31 3.38 -14.45
C ARG A 81 15.13 3.60 -15.72
N ASN A 82 15.78 2.56 -16.24
CA ASN A 82 16.63 2.68 -17.44
C ASN A 82 15.83 3.03 -18.71
N CYS A 83 14.57 2.58 -18.75
CA CYS A 83 13.67 2.81 -19.88
C CYS A 83 12.63 3.90 -19.59
N SER A 84 12.83 4.75 -18.58
CA SER A 84 11.84 5.75 -18.13
C SER A 84 11.32 6.61 -19.28
N HIS A 85 12.22 7.19 -20.09
CA HIS A 85 11.85 8.00 -21.25
C HIS A 85 10.97 7.27 -22.29
N LEU A 86 11.14 5.96 -22.47
CA LEU A 86 10.33 5.15 -23.39
C LEU A 86 9.02 4.68 -22.77
N LEU A 87 9.02 4.44 -21.47
CA LEU A 87 7.90 3.88 -20.73
C LEU A 87 6.94 4.95 -20.20
N SER A 88 7.39 6.19 -20.03
CA SER A 88 6.55 7.27 -19.52
C SER A 88 5.29 7.53 -20.36
N PRO A 89 5.35 7.66 -21.70
CA PRO A 89 4.13 7.88 -22.48
C PRO A 89 3.09 6.76 -22.33
N PRO A 90 3.42 5.46 -22.53
CA PRO A 90 2.42 4.41 -22.38
C PRO A 90 1.94 4.23 -20.94
N LEU A 91 2.81 4.37 -19.92
CA LEU A 91 2.39 4.26 -18.52
C LEU A 91 1.47 5.42 -18.11
N THR A 92 1.73 6.64 -18.58
CA THR A 92 0.86 7.81 -18.35
C THR A 92 -0.54 7.57 -18.91
N ALA A 93 -0.64 7.03 -20.12
CA ALA A 93 -1.93 6.70 -20.72
C ALA A 93 -2.70 5.66 -19.89
N ILE A 94 -2.02 4.61 -19.41
CA ILE A 94 -2.64 3.57 -18.57
C ILE A 94 -3.08 4.16 -17.22
N PHE A 95 -2.23 4.95 -16.55
CA PHE A 95 -2.56 5.56 -15.26
C PHE A 95 -3.77 6.49 -15.37
N ASN A 96 -3.79 7.36 -16.37
CA ASN A 96 -4.90 8.31 -16.56
C ASN A 96 -6.21 7.59 -16.94
N ALA A 97 -6.13 6.54 -17.77
CA ALA A 97 -7.29 5.70 -18.05
C ALA A 97 -7.80 4.97 -16.80
N SER A 98 -6.89 4.48 -15.95
CA SER A 98 -7.24 3.80 -14.71
C SER A 98 -7.92 4.74 -13.72
N LEU A 99 -7.41 5.97 -13.58
CA LEU A 99 -8.02 7.01 -12.76
C LEU A 99 -9.42 7.37 -13.27
N ALA A 100 -9.55 7.66 -14.58
CA ALA A 100 -10.80 8.09 -15.18
C ALA A 100 -11.91 7.03 -15.12
N THR A 101 -11.54 5.75 -15.21
CA THR A 101 -12.51 4.63 -15.24
C THR A 101 -12.68 3.91 -13.89
N GLY A 102 -11.76 4.12 -12.95
CA GLY A 102 -11.69 3.35 -11.71
C GLY A 102 -11.22 1.89 -11.90
N HIS A 103 -10.79 1.50 -13.10
CA HIS A 103 -10.34 0.15 -13.41
C HIS A 103 -8.81 0.09 -13.48
N PHE A 104 -8.23 -0.71 -12.60
CA PHE A 104 -6.77 -0.93 -12.53
C PHE A 104 -6.43 -2.35 -12.96
N PRO A 105 -5.24 -2.57 -13.57
CA PRO A 105 -4.69 -3.90 -13.82
C PRO A 105 -4.70 -4.76 -12.55
N ASP A 106 -5.00 -6.05 -12.70
CA ASP A 106 -5.11 -6.95 -11.55
C ASP A 106 -3.73 -7.21 -10.93
N GLU A 107 -2.68 -7.24 -11.74
CA GLU A 107 -1.29 -7.39 -11.31
C GLU A 107 -0.86 -6.28 -10.36
N TRP A 108 -1.37 -5.05 -10.53
CA TRP A 108 -1.03 -3.91 -9.67
C TRP A 108 -1.72 -3.95 -8.30
N LYS A 109 -2.73 -4.81 -8.13
CA LYS A 109 -3.43 -5.01 -6.85
C LYS A 109 -2.71 -6.04 -5.98
N LEU A 110 -1.67 -6.69 -6.49
CA LEU A 110 -0.88 -7.70 -5.80
C LEU A 110 0.35 -7.07 -5.15
N SER A 111 0.71 -7.52 -3.95
CA SER A 111 1.97 -7.13 -3.30
C SER A 111 2.58 -8.30 -2.54
N PHE A 112 3.90 -8.30 -2.42
CA PHE A 112 4.60 -9.23 -1.52
C PHE A 112 4.51 -8.70 -0.09
N VAL A 113 3.87 -9.47 0.79
CA VAL A 113 3.84 -9.20 2.23
C VAL A 113 4.87 -10.12 2.89
N THR A 114 6.00 -9.56 3.31
CA THR A 114 6.97 -10.25 4.14
C THR A 114 6.74 -9.87 5.61
N PRO A 115 6.53 -10.85 6.52
CA PRO A 115 6.34 -10.59 7.96
C PRO A 115 7.57 -9.99 8.64
#